data_AF-A0A525WB17-F1
#
_entry.id   AF-A0A525WB17-F1
#
_cell.length_a   1.000
_cell.length_b   1.000
_cell.length_c   1.000
_cell.angle_alpha   90.00
_cell.angle_beta   90.00
_cell.angle_gamma   90.00
#
_symmetry.space_group_name_H-M   'P 1'
#
loop_
_entity.id
_entity.type
_entity.pdbx_description
1 polymer ?
#
loop_
_entity_poly.entity_id
_entity_poly.type
_entity_poly.pdbx_seq_one_letter_code
_entity_poly.pdbx_strand_id
1 'polypeptide(L)'
;MGKFYKTRNGWAVEMALACAESFQKTAEPFIERIAKDLPEGSLQETHERGFGDLIVSATNLAFALETYLKILRAQLGLSVPKTHDLSKLYKDLPPKVRSEIENRYDDKGRSQPLPVRASITLGKAIRQEVPVWQDYRQESKALGSLLERSKDVFKVWRYVFEGDPKEDGFQSYQFEYLLLLFACEAVRAAIRNRLDESIGES
;
A
#
# COMPACT_ATOMS: atom_id res chain seq x y z
N MET A 1 16.06 -24.02 -21.47
CA MET A 1 16.69 -22.69 -21.54
C MET A 1 15.66 -21.71 -22.10
N GLY A 2 14.99 -20.97 -21.22
CA GLY A 2 14.07 -19.90 -21.64
C GLY A 2 14.88 -18.71 -22.10
N LYS A 3 14.66 -18.25 -23.33
CA LYS A 3 15.25 -17.00 -23.83
C LYS A 3 14.68 -15.86 -22.97
N PHE A 4 15.52 -15.21 -22.18
CA PHE A 4 15.19 -13.93 -21.56
C PHE A 4 14.95 -12.94 -22.70
N TYR A 5 13.67 -12.60 -22.94
CA TYR A 5 13.34 -11.49 -23.81
C TYR A 5 13.83 -10.24 -23.11
N LYS A 6 15.00 -9.73 -23.54
CA LYS A 6 15.48 -8.38 -23.24
C LYS A 6 14.36 -7.44 -23.70
N THR A 7 13.51 -7.00 -22.77
CA THR A 7 12.32 -6.21 -23.10
C THR A 7 12.78 -4.97 -23.82
N ARG A 8 12.24 -4.73 -25.02
CA ARG A 8 12.49 -3.57 -25.90
C ARG A 8 12.20 -2.19 -25.25
N ASN A 9 11.89 -2.15 -23.96
CA ASN A 9 11.27 -1.05 -23.22
C ASN A 9 11.95 -0.79 -21.85
N GLY A 10 13.28 -0.90 -21.74
CA GLY A 10 14.00 -0.61 -20.48
C GLY A 10 13.65 0.76 -19.88
N TRP A 11 13.54 1.79 -20.73
CA TRP A 11 13.13 3.14 -20.35
C TRP A 11 11.73 3.21 -19.72
N ALA A 12 10.79 2.34 -20.14
CA ALA A 12 9.43 2.34 -19.60
C ALA A 12 9.39 1.75 -18.19
N VAL A 13 10.27 0.77 -17.90
CA VAL A 13 10.43 0.20 -16.56
C VAL A 13 11.06 1.22 -15.63
N GLU A 14 12.12 1.91 -16.05
CA GLU A 14 12.76 2.98 -15.27
C GLU A 14 11.81 4.15 -15.00
N MET A 15 11.05 4.60 -16.01
CA MET A 15 10.05 5.65 -15.85
C MET A 15 8.96 5.23 -14.87
N ALA A 16 8.42 4.01 -15.01
CA ALA A 16 7.42 3.50 -14.08
C ALA A 16 7.96 3.40 -12.64
N LEU A 17 9.23 2.98 -12.49
CA LEU A 17 9.90 2.90 -11.21
C LEU A 17 10.05 4.28 -10.57
N ALA A 18 10.48 5.29 -11.33
CA ALA A 18 10.57 6.67 -10.86
C ALA A 18 9.21 7.25 -10.45
N CYS A 19 8.14 6.93 -11.19
CA CYS A 19 6.77 7.30 -10.82
C CYS A 19 6.34 6.63 -9.51
N ALA A 20 6.55 5.32 -9.36
CA ALA A 20 6.21 4.58 -8.15
C ALA A 20 6.94 5.13 -6.92
N GLU A 21 8.24 5.41 -7.05
CA GLU A 21 9.05 6.02 -5.99
C GLU A 21 8.56 7.43 -5.64
N SER A 22 8.13 8.21 -6.62
CA SER A 22 7.57 9.55 -6.37
C SER A 22 6.23 9.48 -5.61
N PHE A 23 5.36 8.53 -5.96
CA PHE A 23 4.12 8.31 -5.20
C PHE A 23 4.43 7.87 -3.77
N GLN A 24 5.35 6.92 -3.58
CA GLN A 24 5.73 6.48 -2.23
C GLN A 24 6.29 7.65 -1.40
N LYS A 25 7.26 8.38 -1.96
CA LYS A 25 7.95 9.50 -1.28
C LYS A 25 7.00 10.63 -0.88
N THR A 26 5.95 10.89 -1.65
CA THR A 26 4.97 11.92 -1.30
C THR A 26 4.04 11.50 -0.16
N ALA A 27 3.92 10.20 0.13
CA ALA A 27 3.14 9.72 1.27
C ALA A 27 3.93 9.72 2.59
N GLU A 28 5.23 9.45 2.55
CA GLU A 28 6.10 9.29 3.74
C GLU A 28 6.01 10.43 4.77
N PRO A 29 6.08 11.73 4.40
CA PRO A 29 6.06 12.82 5.38
C PRO A 29 4.78 12.88 6.21
N PHE A 30 3.65 12.44 5.65
CA PHE A 30 2.40 12.39 6.39
C PHE A 30 2.39 11.25 7.40
N ILE A 31 2.92 10.07 7.03
CA ILE A 31 2.95 8.87 7.89
C ILE A 31 3.65 9.15 9.22
N GLU A 32 4.74 9.91 9.18
CA GLU A 32 5.50 10.33 10.37
C GLU A 32 4.71 11.28 11.28
N ARG A 33 3.73 11.99 10.74
CA ARG A 33 2.96 13.01 11.45
C ARG A 33 1.53 12.61 11.76
N ILE A 34 1.03 11.45 11.29
CA ILE A 34 -0.37 10.99 11.46
C ILE A 34 -0.86 11.22 12.91
N ALA A 35 -0.14 10.72 13.91
CA ALA A 35 -0.57 10.81 15.31
C ALA A 35 -0.62 12.25 15.86
N LYS A 36 0.15 13.16 15.26
CA LYS A 36 0.22 14.58 15.64
C LYS A 36 -0.85 15.40 14.90
N ASP A 37 -0.97 15.19 13.59
CA ASP A 37 -1.81 15.97 12.70
C ASP A 37 -3.28 15.50 12.75
N LEU A 38 -3.52 14.26 13.19
CA LEU A 38 -4.84 13.65 13.37
C LEU A 38 -4.91 12.84 14.67
N PRO A 39 -5.08 13.53 15.82
CA PRO A 39 -5.29 12.85 17.10
C PRO A 39 -6.61 12.05 17.09
N GLU A 40 -6.69 11.02 17.95
CA GLU A 40 -7.92 10.25 18.13
C GLU A 40 -9.06 11.14 18.61
N GLY A 41 -10.21 11.08 17.93
CA GLY A 41 -11.39 11.87 18.27
C GLY A 41 -12.31 12.12 17.09
N SER A 42 -13.34 12.93 17.31
CA SER A 42 -14.21 13.41 16.23
C SER A 42 -13.45 14.35 15.31
N LEU A 43 -13.65 14.21 14.00
CA LEU A 43 -13.17 15.20 13.03
C LEU A 43 -13.80 16.56 13.34
N GLN A 44 -12.96 17.59 13.41
CA GLN A 44 -13.30 18.98 13.70
C GLN A 44 -12.63 19.84 12.63
N GLU A 45 -12.99 21.11 12.54
CA GLU A 45 -12.43 22.05 11.54
C GLU A 45 -10.88 22.12 11.60
N THR A 46 -10.30 21.96 12.79
CA THR A 46 -8.84 21.87 13.00
C THR A 46 -8.18 20.66 12.34
N HIS A 47 -8.95 19.63 11.96
CA HIS A 47 -8.49 18.39 11.34
C HIS A 47 -8.59 18.41 9.80
N GLU A 48 -9.17 19.46 9.18
CA GLU A 48 -9.47 19.47 7.73
C GLU A 48 -8.24 19.25 6.84
N ARG A 49 -7.12 19.92 7.16
CA ARG A 49 -5.86 19.73 6.41
C ARG A 49 -5.29 18.33 6.59
N GLY A 50 -5.28 17.82 7.83
CA GLY A 50 -4.81 16.48 8.13
C GLY A 50 -5.64 15.41 7.43
N PHE A 51 -6.95 15.61 7.32
CA PHE A 51 -7.85 14.68 6.64
C PHE A 51 -7.62 14.66 5.13
N GLY A 52 -7.41 15.80 4.49
CA GLY A 52 -7.03 15.85 3.06
C GLY A 52 -5.72 15.10 2.80
N ASP A 53 -4.70 15.36 3.61
CA ASP A 53 -3.39 14.70 3.51
C ASP A 53 -3.51 13.18 3.73
N LEU A 54 -4.38 12.75 4.62
CA LEU A 54 -4.70 11.34 4.87
C LEU A 54 -5.14 10.61 3.59
N ILE A 55 -6.09 11.19 2.87
CA ILE A 55 -6.63 10.60 1.63
C ILE A 55 -5.56 10.56 0.54
N VAL A 56 -4.79 11.65 0.40
CA VAL A 56 -3.73 11.77 -0.59
C VAL A 56 -2.64 10.73 -0.32
N SER A 57 -2.18 10.60 0.93
CA SER A 57 -1.16 9.61 1.29
C SER A 57 -1.63 8.17 1.10
N ALA A 58 -2.89 7.85 1.42
CA ALA A 58 -3.44 6.51 1.19
C ALA A 58 -3.47 6.18 -0.30
N THR A 59 -3.93 7.14 -1.11
CA THR A 59 -4.00 7.04 -2.57
C THR A 59 -2.62 6.83 -3.19
N ASN A 60 -1.63 7.63 -2.77
CA ASN A 60 -0.28 7.57 -3.29
C ASN A 60 0.43 6.26 -2.90
N LEU A 61 0.28 5.77 -1.67
CA LEU A 61 0.82 4.45 -1.30
C LEU A 61 0.20 3.32 -2.11
N ALA A 62 -1.12 3.35 -2.31
CA ALA A 62 -1.81 2.35 -3.12
C ALA A 62 -1.29 2.34 -4.57
N PHE A 63 -1.12 3.53 -5.16
CA PHE A 63 -0.56 3.65 -6.51
C PHE A 63 0.90 3.22 -6.60
N ALA A 64 1.73 3.57 -5.63
CA ALA A 64 3.11 3.12 -5.57
C ALA A 64 3.17 1.59 -5.59
N LEU A 65 2.41 0.94 -4.70
CA LEU A 65 2.38 -0.51 -4.57
C LEU A 65 1.82 -1.21 -5.82
N GLU A 66 0.72 -0.70 -6.38
CA GLU A 66 0.17 -1.21 -7.65
C GLU A 66 1.21 -1.15 -8.77
N THR A 67 1.89 0.01 -8.89
CA THR A 67 2.89 0.25 -9.92
C THR A 67 4.09 -0.66 -9.74
N TYR A 68 4.59 -0.81 -8.51
CA TYR A 68 5.67 -1.76 -8.19
C TYR A 68 5.30 -3.20 -8.58
N LEU A 69 4.12 -3.67 -8.19
CA LEU A 69 3.68 -5.03 -8.55
C LEU A 69 3.61 -5.21 -10.07
N LYS A 70 3.12 -4.21 -10.80
CA LYS A 70 3.06 -4.24 -12.28
C LYS A 70 4.44 -4.22 -12.93
N ILE A 71 5.38 -3.42 -12.41
CA ILE A 71 6.78 -3.42 -12.86
C ILE A 71 7.41 -4.80 -12.65
N LEU A 72 7.25 -5.37 -11.46
CA LEU A 72 7.81 -6.67 -11.14
C LEU A 72 7.27 -7.76 -12.07
N ARG A 73 5.96 -7.74 -12.38
CA ARG A 73 5.37 -8.64 -13.36
C ARG A 73 5.99 -8.48 -14.74
N ALA A 74 6.19 -7.25 -15.20
CA ALA A 74 6.82 -6.96 -16.49
C ALA A 74 8.25 -7.50 -16.55
N GLN A 75 9.05 -7.30 -15.49
CA GLN A 75 10.42 -7.84 -15.38
C GLN A 75 10.47 -9.38 -15.41
N LEU A 76 9.47 -10.03 -14.84
CA LEU A 76 9.34 -11.50 -14.85
C LEU A 76 8.81 -12.05 -16.19
N GLY A 77 8.56 -11.20 -17.18
CA GLY A 77 7.95 -11.60 -18.45
C GLY A 77 6.49 -12.05 -18.32
N LEU A 78 5.81 -11.69 -17.23
CA LEU A 78 4.40 -11.99 -16.99
C LEU A 78 3.51 -10.95 -17.67
N SER A 79 2.27 -11.33 -17.97
CA SER A 79 1.27 -10.37 -18.41
C SER A 79 0.99 -9.34 -17.31
N VAL A 80 0.89 -8.06 -17.71
CA VAL A 80 0.53 -6.94 -16.84
C VAL A 80 -0.99 -6.71 -16.96
N PRO A 81 -1.81 -7.20 -16.01
CA PRO A 81 -3.26 -7.09 -16.11
C PRO A 81 -3.73 -5.65 -15.93
N LYS A 82 -4.84 -5.29 -16.57
CA LYS A 82 -5.53 -3.99 -16.41
C LYS A 82 -6.36 -3.88 -15.13
N THR A 83 -6.02 -4.65 -14.10
CA THR A 83 -6.69 -4.60 -12.79
C THR A 83 -5.94 -3.68 -11.84
N HIS A 84 -6.64 -3.23 -10.80
CA HIS A 84 -6.12 -2.45 -9.67
C HIS A 84 -6.15 -3.25 -8.36
N ASP A 85 -6.59 -4.51 -8.42
CA ASP A 85 -6.67 -5.40 -7.26
C ASP A 85 -5.26 -5.81 -6.80
N LEU A 86 -4.80 -5.21 -5.70
CA LEU A 86 -3.47 -5.44 -5.14
C LEU A 86 -3.26 -6.91 -4.75
N SER A 87 -4.30 -7.56 -4.20
CA SER A 87 -4.27 -8.97 -3.81
C SER A 87 -4.05 -9.86 -5.02
N LYS A 88 -4.81 -9.62 -6.10
CA LYS A 88 -4.67 -10.36 -7.36
C LYS A 88 -3.30 -10.16 -8.00
N LEU A 89 -2.84 -8.91 -8.09
CA LEU A 89 -1.52 -8.58 -8.66
C LEU A 89 -0.39 -9.34 -7.96
N TYR A 90 -0.49 -9.47 -6.64
CA TYR A 90 0.46 -10.19 -5.80
C TYR A 90 0.31 -11.71 -5.88
N LYS A 91 -0.91 -12.26 -5.71
CA LYS A 91 -1.16 -13.72 -5.72
C LYS A 91 -0.73 -14.39 -7.03
N ASP A 92 -0.86 -13.66 -8.14
CA ASP A 92 -0.47 -14.12 -9.47
C ASP A 92 1.06 -14.09 -9.69
N LEU A 93 1.88 -13.73 -8.68
CA LEU A 93 3.34 -13.82 -8.75
C LEU A 93 3.83 -15.26 -8.48
N PRO A 94 4.96 -15.67 -9.09
CA PRO A 94 5.55 -16.98 -8.81
C PRO A 94 5.86 -17.17 -7.32
N PRO A 95 5.65 -18.37 -6.75
CA PRO A 95 5.84 -18.62 -5.32
C PRO A 95 7.21 -18.16 -4.79
N LYS A 96 8.29 -18.44 -5.53
CA LYS A 96 9.66 -18.02 -5.15
C LYS A 96 9.79 -16.50 -4.99
N VAL A 97 9.12 -15.73 -5.86
CA VAL A 97 9.14 -14.26 -5.81
C VAL A 97 8.29 -13.76 -4.64
N ARG A 98 7.14 -14.38 -4.38
CA ARG A 98 6.31 -14.05 -3.21
C ARG A 98 7.07 -14.26 -1.91
N SER A 99 7.73 -15.40 -1.76
CA SER A 99 8.55 -15.69 -0.56
C SER A 99 9.71 -14.71 -0.40
N GLU A 100 10.35 -14.27 -1.49
CA GLU A 100 11.38 -13.22 -1.42
C GLU A 100 10.81 -11.90 -0.87
N ILE A 101 9.65 -11.47 -1.38
CA ILE A 101 8.98 -10.25 -0.93
C ILE A 101 8.54 -10.39 0.53
N GLU A 102 7.93 -11.53 0.91
CA GLU A 102 7.49 -11.82 2.27
C GLU A 102 8.66 -11.77 3.25
N ASN A 103 9.80 -12.40 2.94
CA ASN A 103 10.99 -12.34 3.77
C ASN A 103 11.48 -10.89 3.94
N ARG A 104 11.50 -10.08 2.87
CA ARG A 104 11.91 -8.67 2.96
C ARG A 104 10.93 -7.83 3.79
N TYR A 105 9.64 -8.07 3.59
CA TYR A 105 8.57 -7.42 4.34
C TYR A 105 8.65 -7.74 5.84
N ASP A 106 8.89 -9.01 6.17
CA ASP A 106 8.96 -9.50 7.54
C ASP A 106 10.28 -9.12 8.24
N ASP A 107 11.43 -9.28 7.58
CA ASP A 107 12.78 -9.13 8.17
C ASP A 107 13.30 -7.69 8.16
N LYS A 108 13.06 -6.94 7.08
CA LYS A 108 13.65 -5.59 6.87
C LYS A 108 12.64 -4.46 7.07
N GLY A 109 11.35 -4.73 6.84
CA GLY A 109 10.29 -3.72 6.98
C GLY A 109 9.90 -3.45 8.43
N ARG A 110 9.76 -4.49 9.26
CA ARG A 110 9.18 -4.36 10.62
C ARG A 110 10.20 -4.33 11.77
N SER A 111 11.50 -4.40 11.47
CA SER A 111 12.57 -4.60 12.46
C SER A 111 13.13 -3.33 13.10
N GLN A 112 12.70 -2.12 12.67
CA GLN A 112 13.01 -0.88 13.37
C GLN A 112 11.81 -0.39 14.21
N PRO A 113 12.03 0.16 15.42
CA PRO A 113 10.96 0.72 16.24
C PRO A 113 10.56 2.10 15.69
N LEU A 114 9.84 2.13 14.57
CA LEU A 114 9.02 3.29 14.20
C LEU A 114 7.75 3.27 15.07
N PRO A 115 7.18 4.43 15.43
CA PRO A 115 6.01 4.50 16.28
C PRO A 115 4.93 3.55 15.75
N VAL A 116 4.52 2.61 16.60
CA VAL A 116 3.88 1.31 16.30
C VAL A 116 2.48 1.44 15.66
N ARG A 117 2.04 2.64 15.31
CA ARG A 117 0.70 2.91 14.79
C ARG A 117 0.75 3.99 13.71
N ALA A 118 0.74 3.55 12.46
CA ALA A 118 0.24 4.38 11.37
C ALA A 118 -0.85 3.60 10.63
N SER A 119 -1.80 3.06 11.39
CA SER A 119 -3.11 2.70 10.87
C SER A 119 -4.12 3.74 11.32
N ILE A 120 -5.04 4.08 10.43
CA ILE A 120 -6.15 4.97 10.75
C ILE A 120 -7.43 4.20 10.49
N THR A 121 -8.34 4.28 11.46
CA THR A 121 -9.71 3.84 11.30
C THR A 121 -10.60 5.07 11.32
N LEU A 122 -11.21 5.37 10.16
CA LEU A 122 -12.23 6.39 10.05
C LEU A 122 -13.59 5.76 10.27
N GLY A 123 -14.45 6.54 10.90
CA GLY A 123 -15.81 6.19 11.14
C GLY A 123 -16.83 7.20 10.65
N LYS A 124 -17.82 6.71 9.90
CA LYS A 124 -18.97 7.52 9.47
C LYS A 124 -20.25 6.97 10.13
N ALA A 125 -20.98 7.84 10.82
CA ALA A 125 -22.25 7.51 11.49
C ALA A 125 -23.24 8.67 11.36
N ILE A 126 -24.54 8.35 11.38
CA ILE A 126 -25.63 9.34 11.42
C ILE A 126 -25.75 9.94 12.84
N ARG A 127 -25.49 9.13 13.87
CA ARG A 127 -25.49 9.54 15.29
C ARG A 127 -24.06 9.68 15.79
N GLN A 128 -23.81 10.63 16.69
CA GLN A 128 -22.48 10.91 17.27
C GLN A 128 -22.04 9.88 18.33
N GLU A 129 -22.60 8.67 18.34
CA GLU A 129 -22.15 7.62 19.25
C GLU A 129 -20.79 7.10 18.77
N VAL A 130 -19.80 7.12 19.66
CA VAL A 130 -18.48 6.57 19.38
C VAL A 130 -18.61 5.04 19.27
N PRO A 131 -18.28 4.44 18.12
CA PRO A 131 -18.39 3.00 17.95
C PRO A 131 -17.34 2.29 18.82
N VAL A 132 -17.64 1.04 19.17
CA VAL A 132 -16.62 0.15 19.75
C VAL A 132 -15.66 -0.24 18.64
N TRP A 133 -14.44 0.28 18.69
CA TRP A 133 -13.38 -0.06 17.76
C TRP A 133 -12.87 -1.47 18.01
N GLN A 134 -12.72 -2.27 16.96
CA GLN A 134 -12.09 -3.58 17.07
C GLN A 134 -10.60 -3.42 17.39
N ASP A 135 -10.06 -4.34 18.20
CA ASP A 135 -8.63 -4.35 18.49
C ASP A 135 -7.85 -4.80 17.25
N TYR A 136 -7.15 -3.85 16.63
CA TYR A 136 -6.27 -4.07 15.47
C TYR A 136 -5.20 -5.16 15.70
N ARG A 137 -4.92 -5.54 16.95
CA ARG A 137 -4.00 -6.64 17.30
C ARG A 137 -4.51 -8.02 16.86
N GLN A 138 -5.81 -8.14 16.59
CA GLN A 138 -6.42 -9.40 16.15
C GLN A 138 -6.19 -9.67 14.66
N GLU A 139 -5.82 -8.64 13.89
CA GLU A 139 -5.63 -8.79 12.44
C GLU A 139 -4.24 -9.33 12.10
N SER A 140 -4.20 -10.23 11.12
CA SER A 140 -2.94 -10.76 10.59
C SER A 140 -2.12 -9.65 9.92
N LYS A 141 -0.87 -9.52 10.35
CA LYS A 141 0.12 -8.61 9.75
C LYS A 141 0.87 -9.24 8.57
N ALA A 142 0.47 -10.44 8.11
CA ALA A 142 1.09 -11.07 6.95
C ALA A 142 0.76 -10.28 5.69
N LEU A 143 1.73 -10.18 4.76
CA LEU A 143 1.58 -9.40 3.53
C LEU A 143 0.35 -9.84 2.71
N GLY A 144 0.13 -11.14 2.52
CA GLY A 144 -1.03 -11.63 1.78
C GLY A 144 -2.37 -11.18 2.38
N SER A 145 -2.49 -11.21 3.72
CA SER A 145 -3.67 -10.72 4.42
C SER A 145 -3.84 -9.21 4.30
N LEU A 146 -2.74 -8.45 4.30
CA LEU A 146 -2.71 -7.00 4.13
C LEU A 146 -3.23 -6.57 2.75
N LEU A 147 -2.75 -7.25 1.71
CA LEU A 147 -3.14 -6.95 0.34
C LEU A 147 -4.59 -7.35 0.06
N GLU A 148 -5.10 -8.41 0.71
CA GLU A 148 -6.51 -8.81 0.57
C GLU A 148 -7.46 -7.73 1.10
N ARG A 149 -7.21 -7.19 2.30
CA ARG A 149 -8.04 -6.12 2.86
C ARG A 149 -7.79 -4.77 2.18
N SER A 150 -6.61 -4.57 1.58
CA SER A 150 -6.26 -3.36 0.83
C SER A 150 -6.55 -3.46 -0.68
N LYS A 151 -7.23 -4.50 -1.15
CA LYS A 151 -7.34 -4.79 -2.60
C LYS A 151 -7.98 -3.67 -3.42
N ASP A 152 -8.97 -2.98 -2.86
CA ASP A 152 -9.71 -1.89 -3.50
C ASP A 152 -9.43 -0.55 -2.82
N VAL A 153 -8.32 -0.45 -2.09
CA VAL A 153 -8.08 0.66 -1.17
C VAL A 153 -8.06 2.02 -1.85
N PHE A 154 -7.60 2.07 -3.10
CA PHE A 154 -7.68 3.25 -3.96
C PHE A 154 -9.12 3.75 -4.12
N LYS A 155 -10.07 2.86 -4.43
CA LYS A 155 -11.48 3.24 -4.61
C LYS A 155 -12.09 3.66 -3.29
N VAL A 156 -11.84 2.88 -2.24
CA VAL A 156 -12.43 3.09 -0.92
C VAL A 156 -12.06 4.46 -0.33
N TRP A 157 -10.77 4.83 -0.38
CA TRP A 157 -10.31 6.06 0.25
C TRP A 157 -10.54 7.30 -0.61
N ARG A 158 -10.42 7.19 -1.95
CA ARG A 158 -10.73 8.29 -2.86
C ARG A 158 -12.20 8.73 -2.76
N TYR A 159 -13.10 7.78 -2.54
CA TYR A 159 -14.55 7.99 -2.50
C TYR A 159 -15.11 7.77 -1.09
N VAL A 160 -14.29 8.01 -0.05
CA VAL A 160 -14.70 7.79 1.34
C VAL A 160 -15.93 8.59 1.74
N PHE A 161 -16.16 9.74 1.07
CA PHE A 161 -17.35 10.58 1.28
C PHE A 161 -18.64 9.96 0.75
N GLU A 162 -18.57 9.06 -0.24
CA GLU A 162 -19.73 8.41 -0.90
C GLU A 162 -20.36 7.30 -0.05
N GLY A 163 -19.72 6.88 1.04
CA GLY A 163 -20.30 5.87 1.94
C GLY A 163 -21.60 6.33 2.55
N ASP A 164 -22.62 5.49 2.51
CA ASP A 164 -23.94 5.80 3.08
C ASP A 164 -24.15 4.96 4.35
N PRO A 165 -23.88 5.52 5.55
CA PRO A 165 -24.14 4.81 6.80
C PRO A 165 -25.65 4.54 6.90
N LYS A 166 -26.04 3.29 7.16
CA LYS A 166 -27.45 2.94 7.38
C LYS A 166 -27.95 3.57 8.69
N GLU A 167 -29.26 3.79 8.82
CA GLU A 167 -29.91 4.47 9.97
C GLU A 167 -29.48 3.91 11.36
N ASP A 168 -29.17 2.62 11.43
CA ASP A 168 -28.78 1.92 12.66
C ASP A 168 -27.29 1.54 12.70
N GLY A 169 -26.49 2.06 11.77
CA GLY A 169 -25.18 1.51 11.43
C GLY A 169 -24.04 2.51 11.46
N PHE A 170 -22.86 1.95 11.66
CA PHE A 170 -21.58 2.59 11.51
C PHE A 170 -20.87 2.05 10.27
N GLN A 171 -20.29 2.92 9.43
CA GLN A 171 -19.40 2.50 8.36
C GLN A 171 -17.95 2.79 8.75
N SER A 172 -17.14 1.73 8.82
CA SER A 172 -15.72 1.79 9.15
C SER A 172 -14.86 1.77 7.90
N TYR A 173 -13.76 2.52 7.94
CA TYR A 173 -12.72 2.50 6.92
C TYR A 173 -11.39 2.40 7.61
N GLN A 174 -10.62 1.35 7.31
CA GLN A 174 -9.29 1.17 7.89
C GLN A 174 -8.23 1.24 6.81
N PHE A 175 -7.10 1.87 7.13
CA PHE A 175 -5.92 1.90 6.27
C PHE A 175 -4.66 1.78 7.10
N GLU A 176 -3.75 0.90 6.69
CA GLU A 176 -2.51 0.61 7.42
C GLU A 176 -1.31 1.18 6.68
N TYR A 177 -1.16 2.51 6.75
CA TYR A 177 -0.12 3.27 6.04
C TYR A 177 1.27 2.67 6.22
N LEU A 178 1.65 2.38 7.47
CA LEU A 178 2.98 1.86 7.75
C LEU A 178 3.20 0.47 7.14
N LEU A 179 2.19 -0.40 7.18
CA LEU A 179 2.30 -1.73 6.60
C LEU A 179 2.34 -1.67 5.07
N LEU A 180 1.57 -0.78 4.44
CA LEU A 180 1.61 -0.59 2.99
C LEU A 180 2.93 0.04 2.54
N LEU A 181 3.51 0.93 3.34
CA LEU A 181 4.86 1.46 3.10
C LEU A 181 5.89 0.33 3.12
N PHE A 182 5.85 -0.56 4.12
CA PHE A 182 6.75 -1.73 4.15
C PHE A 182 6.53 -2.69 2.98
N ALA A 183 5.28 -2.84 2.52
CA ALA A 183 5.00 -3.60 1.31
C ALA A 183 5.63 -2.94 0.07
N CYS A 184 5.54 -1.62 -0.06
CA CYS A 184 6.21 -0.87 -1.14
C CYS A 184 7.73 -1.12 -1.11
N GLU A 185 8.36 -0.97 0.06
CA GLU A 185 9.79 -1.19 0.25
C GLU A 185 10.22 -2.61 -0.12
N ALA A 186 9.46 -3.62 0.31
CA ALA A 186 9.76 -5.02 0.03
C ALA A 186 9.69 -5.33 -1.48
N VAL A 187 8.63 -4.86 -2.17
CA VAL A 187 8.47 -5.08 -3.61
C VAL A 187 9.51 -4.28 -4.40
N ARG A 188 9.76 -3.01 -4.03
CA ARG A 188 10.80 -2.17 -4.63
C ARG A 188 12.18 -2.84 -4.54
N ALA A 189 12.52 -3.38 -3.37
CA ALA A 189 13.78 -4.09 -3.20
C ALA A 189 13.86 -5.35 -4.10
N ALA A 190 12.76 -6.09 -4.28
CA ALA A 190 12.71 -7.23 -5.18
C ALA A 190 12.92 -6.82 -6.66
N ILE A 191 12.37 -5.67 -7.08
CA ILE A 191 12.59 -5.09 -8.42
C ILE A 191 14.06 -4.72 -8.63
N ARG A 192 14.67 -4.04 -7.65
CA ARG A 192 16.06 -3.56 -7.76
C ARG A 192 17.07 -4.71 -7.87
N ASN A 193 16.94 -5.78 -7.08
CA ASN A 193 17.87 -6.91 -7.19
C ASN A 193 17.89 -7.51 -8.62
N ARG A 194 16.73 -7.54 -9.28
CA ARG A 194 16.59 -8.08 -10.64
C ARG A 194 17.20 -7.16 -11.70
N LEU A 195 17.15 -5.85 -11.48
CA LEU A 195 17.85 -4.88 -12.33
C LEU A 195 19.36 -5.09 -12.20
N ASP A 196 19.86 -5.24 -10.98
CA ASP A 196 21.29 -5.44 -10.71
C ASP A 196 21.81 -6.76 -11.31
N GLU A 197 21.05 -7.86 -11.17
CA GLU A 197 21.35 -9.16 -11.81
C GLU A 197 21.44 -9.04 -13.34
N SER A 198 20.57 -8.23 -13.96
CA SER A 198 20.55 -8.06 -15.41
C SER A 198 21.72 -7.26 -15.99
N ILE A 199 22.41 -6.47 -15.15
CA ILE A 199 23.60 -5.68 -15.53
C ILE A 199 24.87 -6.51 -15.36
N GLY A 200 24.91 -7.45 -14.41
CA GLY A 200 26.06 -8.32 -14.16
C GLY A 200 26.23 -9.48 -15.16
N GLU A 201 25.20 -9.80 -15.95
CA GLU A 201 25.22 -10.85 -16.98
C GLU A 201 25.51 -10.35 -18.41
N SER A 202 25.84 -9.05 -18.56
CA SER A 202 26.17 -8.41 -19.85
C SER A 202 27.63 -8.00 -19.96
#